data_AF-A0A6S6U0W0-F1
#
_entry.id   AF-A0A6S6U0W0-F1
#
_cell.length_a   1.000
_cell.length_b   1.000
_cell.length_c   1.000
_cell.angle_alpha   90.00
_cell.angle_beta   90.00
_cell.angle_gamma   90.00
#
_symmetry.space_group_name_H-M   'P 1'
#
loop_
_entity.id
_entity.type
_entity.pdbx_description
1 polymer ?
#
loop_
_entity_poly.entity_id
_entity_poly.type
_entity_poly.pdbx_seq_one_letter_code
_entity_poly.pdbx_strand_id
1 'polypeptide(L)' 'METFHISGLVSALIYAGLGIAVFALVLLLLEIGTKYSINKKIAHEGNMALAIVLGAMIIAIGMIISSAIR' A
#
# COMPACT_ATOMS: atom_id res chain seq x y z
N MET A 1 -9.15 33.13 -7.76
CA MET A 1 -8.17 32.26 -8.44
C MET A 1 -7.41 31.55 -7.35
N GLU A 2 -7.59 30.23 -7.22
CA GLU A 2 -6.92 29.44 -6.18
C GLU A 2 -5.41 29.59 -6.32
N THR A 3 -4.77 30.15 -5.29
CA THR A 3 -3.33 30.16 -5.18
C THR A 3 -2.88 28.72 -4.98
N PHE A 4 -2.23 28.15 -5.97
CA PHE A 4 -1.58 26.84 -5.87
C PHE A 4 -0.58 26.87 -4.71
N HIS A 5 -0.99 26.37 -3.55
CA HIS A 5 -0.13 26.29 -2.38
C HIS A 5 0.85 25.13 -2.61
N ILE A 6 2.06 25.45 -3.05
CA ILE A 6 3.18 24.50 -3.24
C ILE A 6 3.36 23.60 -2.00
N SER A 7 3.04 24.11 -0.80
CA SER A 7 3.02 23.35 0.45
C SER A 7 2.06 22.16 0.44
N GLY A 8 0.90 22.28 -0.22
CA GLY A 8 -0.08 21.20 -0.35
C GLY A 8 0.42 20.07 -1.26
N LEU A 9 1.05 20.42 -2.39
CA LEU A 9 1.65 19.43 -3.30
C LEU A 9 2.79 18.65 -2.61
N VAL A 10 3.66 19.35 -1.88
CA VAL A 10 4.78 18.73 -1.16
C VAL A 10 4.26 17.79 -0.07
N SER A 11 3.24 18.20 0.67
CA SER A 11 2.61 17.37 1.70
C SER A 11 1.98 16.11 1.09
N ALA A 12 1.25 16.25 -0.02
CA ALA A 12 0.65 15.12 -0.74
C ALA A 12 1.71 14.10 -1.22
N LEU A 13 2.83 14.58 -1.76
CA LEU A 13 3.95 13.73 -2.19
C LEU A 13 4.60 12.99 -1.01
N ILE A 14 4.80 13.66 0.13
CA ILE A 14 5.35 13.05 1.34
C ILE A 14 4.42 11.95 1.86
N TYR A 15 3.12 12.23 1.98
CA TYR A 15 2.14 11.25 2.46
C TYR A 15 1.98 10.07 1.49
N ALA A 16 1.98 10.33 0.17
CA ALA A 16 1.97 9.27 -0.84
C ALA A 16 3.23 8.38 -0.75
N GLY A 17 4.41 8.99 -0.61
CA GLY A 17 5.68 8.27 -0.44
C GLY A 17 5.71 7.41 0.83
N LEU A 18 5.24 7.96 1.95
CA LEU A 18 5.09 7.22 3.22
C LEU A 18 4.13 6.04 3.06
N GLY A 19 3.01 6.24 2.37
CA GLY A 19 2.05 5.18 2.06
C GLY A 19 2.66 4.02 1.27
N ILE A 20 3.40 4.34 0.21
CA ILE A 20 4.10 3.35 -0.62
C ILE A 20 5.18 2.62 0.20
N ALA A 21 5.92 3.33 1.05
CA ALA A 21 6.95 2.74 1.90
C ALA A 21 6.34 1.75 2.91
N VAL A 22 5.24 2.13 3.58
CA VAL A 22 4.50 1.25 4.50
C VAL A 22 3.95 0.03 3.76
N PHE A 23 3.38 0.22 2.57
CA PHE A 23 2.88 -0.88 1.74
C PHE A 23 3.99 -1.88 1.39
N ALA A 24 5.14 -1.39 0.91
CA ALA A 24 6.29 -2.23 0.60
C ALA A 24 6.81 -2.99 1.85
N LEU A 25 6.86 -2.33 3.00
CA LEU A 25 7.23 -2.93 4.29
C LEU A 25 6.30 -4.09 4.66
N VAL A 26 4.99 -3.91 4.50
CA VAL A 26 4.01 -4.94 4.80
C VAL A 26 4.13 -6.14 3.85
N LEU A 27 4.34 -5.90 2.55
CA LEU A 27 4.60 -6.97 1.60
C LEU A 27 5.88 -7.74 1.95
N LEU A 28 6.95 -7.06 2.32
CA LEU A 28 8.20 -7.68 2.76
C LEU A 28 8.01 -8.49 4.04
N LEU A 29 7.30 -7.95 5.03
CA LEU A 29 6.99 -8.67 6.27
C LEU A 29 6.15 -9.92 6.01
N LEU A 30 5.21 -9.86 5.06
CA LEU A 30 4.46 -11.03 4.64
C LEU A 30 5.36 -12.04 3.91
N GLU A 31 6.19 -11.62 2.95
CA GLU A 31 7.11 -12.51 2.21
C GLU A 31 8.15 -13.17 3.13
N ILE A 32 8.63 -12.46 4.16
CA ILE A 32 9.57 -12.99 5.16
C ILE A 32 8.86 -13.89 6.17
N GLY A 33 7.68 -13.47 6.65
CA GLY A 33 6.91 -14.21 7.65
C GLY A 33 6.25 -15.47 7.10
N THR A 34 5.86 -15.45 5.83
CA THR A 34 5.35 -16.63 5.14
C THR A 34 6.52 -17.39 4.51
N LYS A 35 6.69 -18.67 4.85
CA LYS A 35 7.72 -19.55 4.26
C LYS A 35 7.49 -19.87 2.77
N TYR A 36 6.72 -19.06 2.07
CA TYR A 36 6.34 -19.26 0.67
C TYR A 36 6.32 -17.90 -0.05
N SER A 37 6.65 -17.91 -1.34
CA SER A 37 6.54 -16.69 -2.14
C SER A 37 5.07 -16.39 -2.45
N ILE A 38 4.64 -15.17 -2.14
CA ILE A 38 3.28 -14.69 -2.37
C ILE A 38 2.99 -14.65 -3.87
N ASN A 39 3.95 -14.17 -4.66
CA ASN A 39 3.85 -14.12 -6.11
C ASN A 39 3.60 -15.52 -6.69
N LYS A 40 4.37 -16.52 -6.24
CA LYS A 40 4.19 -17.91 -6.67
C LYS A 40 2.78 -18.42 -6.36
N LYS A 41 2.30 -18.18 -5.14
CA LYS A 41 0.95 -18.64 -4.73
C LYS A 41 -0.18 -17.96 -5.50
N ILE A 42 -0.06 -16.68 -5.81
CA ILE A 42 -1.11 -15.94 -6.52
C ILE A 42 -1.05 -16.25 -8.03
N ALA A 43 0.11 -16.07 -8.66
CA ALA A 43 0.25 -16.11 -10.11
C ALA A 43 0.33 -17.53 -10.68
N HIS A 44 0.93 -18.47 -9.96
CA HIS A 44 1.14 -19.84 -10.45
C HIS A 44 0.19 -20.86 -9.83
N GLU A 45 -0.13 -20.73 -8.54
CA GLU A 45 -1.01 -21.67 -7.84
C GLU A 45 -2.47 -21.20 -7.77
N GLY A 46 -2.76 -19.97 -8.22
CA GLY A 46 -4.13 -19.45 -8.29
C GLY A 46 -4.79 -19.24 -6.92
N ASN A 47 -4.01 -18.97 -5.88
CA ASN A 47 -4.53 -18.78 -4.51
C ASN A 47 -5.32 -17.47 -4.39
N MET A 48 -6.62 -17.56 -4.67
CA MET A 48 -7.55 -16.44 -4.68
C MET A 48 -7.75 -15.82 -3.29
N ALA A 49 -7.70 -16.64 -2.23
CA ALA A 49 -7.81 -16.16 -0.85
C ALA A 49 -6.65 -15.21 -0.49
N LEU A 50 -5.43 -15.57 -0.87
CA LEU A 50 -4.25 -14.72 -0.66
C LEU A 50 -4.34 -13.42 -1.47
N ALA A 51 -4.84 -13.48 -2.70
CA ALA A 51 -5.04 -12.30 -3.53
C ALA A 51 -6.07 -11.32 -2.94
N ILE A 52 -7.19 -11.84 -2.39
CA ILE A 52 -8.22 -11.03 -1.73
C ILE A 52 -7.65 -10.36 -0.47
N VAL A 53 -6.90 -11.09 0.35
CA VAL A 53 -6.26 -10.53 1.55
C VAL A 53 -5.28 -9.41 1.17
N LEU A 54 -4.44 -9.65 0.16
CA LEU A 54 -3.50 -8.64 -0.35
C LEU A 54 -4.24 -7.38 -0.84
N GLY A 55 -5.33 -7.57 -1.60
CA GLY A 55 -6.18 -6.48 -2.09
C GLY A 55 -6.84 -5.68 -0.95
N ALA A 56 -7.38 -6.36 0.06
CA ALA A 56 -7.96 -5.72 1.24
C ALA A 56 -6.93 -4.89 2.03
N MET A 57 -5.70 -5.39 2.12
CA MET A 57 -4.60 -4.66 2.78
C MET A 57 -4.20 -3.39 2.01
N ILE A 58 -4.16 -3.44 0.67
CA ILE A 58 -3.93 -2.26 -0.17
C ILE A 58 -5.01 -1.20 0.09
N ILE A 59 -6.28 -1.61 0.13
CA ILE A 59 -7.40 -0.70 0.38
C ILE A 59 -7.31 -0.09 1.78
N ALA A 60 -7.01 -0.88 2.81
CA ALA A 60 -6.83 -0.39 4.18
C ALA A 60 -5.72 0.66 4.29
N ILE A 61 -4.60 0.45 3.62
CA ILE A 61 -3.50 1.42 3.57
C ILE A 61 -3.94 2.70 2.84
N GLY A 62 -4.66 2.58 1.72
CA GLY A 62 -5.26 3.71 1.02
C GLY A 62 -6.16 4.55 1.92
N MET A 63 -6.97 3.91 2.76
CA MET A 63 -7.82 4.60 3.75
C MET A 63 -7.02 5.30 4.84
N ILE A 64 -5.95 4.69 5.36
CA ILE A 64 -5.05 5.32 6.33
C ILE A 64 -4.41 6.58 5.74
N ILE A 65 -3.89 6.51 4.52
CA ILE A 65 -3.31 7.66 3.82
C ILE A 65 -4.38 8.74 3.60
N SER A 66 -5.56 8.35 3.13
CA SER A 66 -6.68 9.27 2.93
C SER A 66 -7.11 9.96 4.23
N SER A 67 -6.99 9.29 5.38
CA SER A 67 -7.30 9.89 6.69
C SER A 67 -6.23 10.88 7.18
N ALA A 68 -4.99 10.74 6.69
CA ALA A 68 -3.89 11.64 7.03
C ALA A 68 -3.93 12.96 6.25
N ILE A 69 -4.58 12.98 5.08
CA ILE A 69 -4.81 14.17 4.26
C ILE A 69 -6.17 14.76 4.66
N ARG A 70 -6.15 15.89 5.37
CA ARG A 70 -7.35 16.66 5.77
C ARG A 70 -7.28 18.08 5.25
#